data_AF-A0A969EZ15-F1
#
_entry.id   AF-A0A969EZ15-F1
#
_cell.length_a   1.000
_cell.length_b   1.000
_cell.length_c   1.000
_cell.angle_alpha   90.00
_cell.angle_beta   90.00
_cell.angle_gamma   90.00
#
_symmetry.space_group_name_H-M   'P 1'
#
loop_
_entity.id
_entity.type
_entity.pdbx_description
1 polymer ?
#
loop_
_entity_poly.entity_id
_entity_poly.type
_entity_poly.pdbx_seq_one_letter_code
_entity_poly.pdbx_strand_id
1 'polypeptide(L)' 'MVAAAKARVGEAAGIVAEIAHQVHGAMGYTHEHRLHHFTRRLLAWRDEYGRETYWQARLGHEVARLGADCTWKFVVGD' A
#
# COMPACT_ATOMS: atom_id res chain seq x y z
N MET A 1 13.33 -3.06 5.62
CA MET A 1 12.00 -2.45 5.88
C MET A 1 11.34 -1.78 4.66
N VAL A 2 12.06 -1.45 3.59
CA VAL A 2 11.48 -0.86 2.36
C VAL A 2 10.38 -1.74 1.73
N ALA A 3 10.57 -3.06 1.68
CA ALA A 3 9.57 -4.00 1.14
C ALA A 3 8.24 -3.96 1.90
N ALA A 4 8.28 -3.99 3.24
CA ALA A 4 7.10 -3.89 4.09
C ALA A 4 6.38 -2.54 3.90
N ALA A 5 7.14 -1.43 3.84
CA ALA A 5 6.57 -0.11 3.59
C ALA A 5 5.91 -0.02 2.21
N LYS A 6 6.55 -0.51 1.14
CA LYS A 6 6.01 -0.50 -0.22
C LYS A 6 4.73 -1.33 -0.32
N ALA A 7 4.71 -2.53 0.27
CA ALA A 7 3.51 -3.35 0.31
C ALA A 7 2.37 -2.63 1.04
N ARG A 8 2.64 -2.08 2.24
CA ARG A 8 1.61 -1.46 3.06
C ARG A 8 1.02 -0.19 2.44
N VAL A 9 1.87 0.66 1.89
CA VAL A 9 1.44 1.89 1.21
C VAL A 9 0.65 1.56 -0.06
N GLY A 10 1.02 0.50 -0.78
CA GLY A 10 0.28 0.05 -1.96
C GLY A 10 -1.16 -0.37 -1.64
N GLU A 11 -1.36 -1.19 -0.60
CA GLU A 11 -2.71 -1.58 -0.16
C GLU A 11 -3.55 -0.36 0.24
N ALA A 12 -2.95 0.51 1.04
CA ALA A 12 -3.60 1.72 1.53
C ALA A 12 -4.03 2.65 0.40
N ALA A 13 -3.29 2.66 -0.73
CA ALA A 13 -3.60 3.51 -1.86
C ALA A 13 -5.02 3.26 -2.41
N GLY A 14 -5.40 1.99 -2.60
CA GLY A 14 -6.74 1.65 -3.09
C GLY A 14 -7.85 2.12 -2.13
N ILE A 15 -7.66 1.85 -0.84
CA ILE A 15 -8.62 2.17 0.22
C ILE A 15 -8.81 3.69 0.35
N VAL A 16 -7.71 4.45 0.36
CA VAL A 16 -7.75 5.91 0.46
C VAL A 16 -8.42 6.53 -0.76
N ALA A 17 -8.13 6.02 -1.97
CA ALA A 17 -8.80 6.50 -3.18
C ALA A 17 -10.31 6.26 -3.11
N GLU A 18 -10.74 5.08 -2.67
CA GLU A 18 -12.16 4.74 -2.51
C GLU A 18 -12.84 5.66 -1.50
N ILE A 19 -12.30 5.79 -0.28
CA ILE A 19 -12.86 6.65 0.77
C ILE A 19 -12.96 8.09 0.28
N ALA A 20 -11.92 8.60 -0.38
CA ALA A 20 -11.94 9.94 -0.93
C ALA A 20 -13.06 10.07 -1.97
N HIS A 21 -13.22 9.12 -2.89
CA HIS A 21 -14.33 9.15 -3.85
C HIS A 21 -15.70 9.08 -3.18
N GLN A 22 -15.88 8.28 -2.13
CA GLN A 22 -17.15 8.20 -1.39
C GLN A 22 -17.48 9.52 -0.70
N VAL A 23 -16.51 10.12 0.00
CA VAL A 23 -16.70 11.40 0.69
C VAL A 23 -17.01 12.53 -0.29
N HIS A 24 -16.29 12.61 -1.42
CA HIS A 24 -16.53 13.67 -2.42
C HIS A 24 -17.80 13.44 -3.24
N GLY A 25 -18.13 12.19 -3.57
CA GLY A 25 -19.38 11.83 -4.22
C GLY A 25 -20.59 12.12 -3.34
N ALA A 26 -20.50 11.83 -2.04
CA ALA A 26 -21.52 12.16 -1.05
C ALA A 26 -21.62 13.67 -0.75
N MET A 27 -20.52 14.43 -0.85
CA MET A 27 -20.52 15.89 -0.68
C MET A 27 -21.05 16.67 -1.90
N GLY A 28 -21.22 16.02 -3.05
CA GLY A 28 -21.96 16.56 -4.18
C GLY A 28 -21.08 17.04 -5.32
N TYR A 29 -21.45 16.55 -6.51
CA TYR A 29 -21.60 17.16 -7.85
C TYR A 29 -21.07 18.60 -8.19
N THR A 30 -20.42 19.36 -7.31
CA THR A 30 -20.22 20.82 -7.47
C THR A 30 -18.78 21.29 -7.51
N HIS A 31 -17.80 20.40 -7.64
CA HIS A 31 -16.42 20.80 -7.97
C HIS A 31 -15.81 19.69 -8.82
N GLU A 32 -15.46 19.98 -10.08
CA GLU A 32 -14.61 19.07 -10.87
C GLU A 32 -13.27 18.93 -10.12
N HIS A 33 -13.23 17.94 -9.23
CA HIS A 33 -12.29 17.93 -8.12
C HIS A 33 -10.95 17.37 -8.61
N ARG A 34 -9.85 18.04 -8.25
CA ARG A 34 -8.47 17.56 -8.46
C ARG A 34 -8.21 16.14 -7.93
N LEU A 35 -9.17 15.55 -7.19
CA LEU A 35 -9.19 14.18 -6.71
C LEU A 35 -8.78 13.17 -7.79
N HIS A 36 -9.33 13.26 -9.00
CA HIS A 36 -9.00 12.33 -10.08
C HIS A 36 -7.51 12.33 -10.45
N HIS A 37 -6.86 13.50 -10.39
CA HIS A 37 -5.41 13.58 -10.63
C HIS A 37 -4.61 12.90 -9.53
N PHE A 38 -5.03 13.06 -8.27
CA PHE A 38 -4.35 12.44 -7.13
C PHE A 38 -4.58 10.93 -7.11
N THR A 39 -5.82 10.46 -7.29
CA THR A 39 -6.12 9.02 -7.27
C THR A 39 -5.48 8.29 -8.44
N ARG A 40 -5.42 8.88 -9.64
CA ARG A 40 -4.67 8.29 -10.76
C ARG A 40 -3.18 8.15 -10.49
N ARG A 41 -2.53 9.18 -9.92
CA ARG A 41 -1.11 9.10 -9.56
C ARG A 41 -0.85 8.07 -8.47
N LEU A 42 -1.72 8.04 -7.47
CA LEU A 42 -1.64 7.10 -6.37
C LEU A 42 -1.76 5.65 -6.85
N LEU A 43 -2.69 5.37 -7.76
CA LEU A 43 -2.85 4.05 -8.39
C LEU A 43 -1.69 3.69 -9.33
N ALA A 44 -1.12 4.66 -10.04
CA ALA A 44 0.08 4.43 -10.85
C ALA A 44 1.27 4.05 -9.95
N TRP A 45 1.55 4.83 -8.91
CA TRP A 45 2.62 4.56 -7.94
C TRP A 45 2.44 3.26 -7.16
N ARG A 46 1.18 2.87 -6.91
CA ARG A 46 0.85 1.57 -6.34
C ARG A 46 1.39 0.45 -7.21
N ASP A 47 1.14 0.54 -8.51
CA ASP A 47 1.48 -0.49 -9.49
C ASP A 47 2.97 -0.46 -9.92
N GLU A 48 3.63 0.69 -9.78
CA GLU A 48 5.06 0.86 -10.05
C GLU A 48 5.95 0.18 -9.00
N TYR A 49 7.17 -0.20 -9.40
CA TYR A 49 8.20 -0.82 -8.54
C TYR A 49 7.73 -2.08 -7.81
N GLY A 50 6.86 -2.86 -8.44
CA GLY A 50 6.32 -4.10 -7.87
C GLY A 50 5.07 -3.85 -7.01
N ARG A 51 4.05 -4.66 -7.28
CA ARG A 51 2.79 -4.67 -6.52
C ARG A 51 2.98 -5.28 -5.14
N GLU A 52 1.99 -5.08 -4.29
CA GLU A 52 1.95 -5.51 -2.90
C GLU A 52 2.23 -7.00 -2.78
N THR A 53 1.58 -7.82 -3.60
CA THR A 53 1.73 -9.28 -3.61
C THR A 53 3.17 -9.72 -3.87
N TYR A 54 3.88 -9.04 -4.76
CA TYR A 54 5.30 -9.31 -5.03
C TYR A 54 6.15 -9.04 -3.78
N TRP A 55 5.95 -7.88 -3.14
CA TRP A 55 6.72 -7.50 -1.95
C TRP A 55 6.35 -8.34 -0.73
N GLN A 56 5.09 -8.72 -0.57
CA GLN A 56 4.61 -9.61 0.48
C GLN A 56 5.20 -11.01 0.33
N ALA A 57 5.17 -11.57 -0.89
CA ALA A 57 5.79 -12.87 -1.16
C ALA A 57 7.30 -12.84 -0.89
N ARG A 58 7.98 -11.80 -1.38
CA ARG A 58 9.42 -11.63 -1.13
C ARG A 58 9.73 -11.54 0.36
N LEU A 59 9.01 -10.69 1.10
CA LEU A 59 9.18 -10.54 2.55
C LEU A 59 8.89 -11.85 3.27
N GLY A 60 7.84 -12.56 2.88
CA GLY A 60 7.49 -13.87 3.44
C GLY A 60 8.59 -14.91 3.21
N HIS A 61 9.19 -14.96 2.04
CA HIS A 61 10.33 -15.84 1.76
C HIS A 61 11.58 -15.46 2.57
N GLU A 62 11.87 -14.17 2.73
CA GLU A 62 13.00 -13.70 3.53
C GLU A 62 12.79 -14.07 5.02
N VAL A 63 11.59 -13.85 5.56
CA VAL A 63 11.24 -14.21 6.95
C VAL A 63 11.26 -15.73 7.15
N ALA A 64 10.69 -16.51 6.23
CA ALA A 64 10.66 -17.97 6.35
C ALA A 64 12.07 -18.59 6.39
N ARG A 65 13.05 -17.95 5.74
CA ARG A 65 14.47 -18.39 5.77
C ARG A 65 15.18 -18.12 7.09
N LEU A 66 14.72 -17.13 7.87
CA LEU A 66 15.31 -16.81 9.17
C LEU A 66 15.00 -17.87 10.23
N GLY A 67 13.97 -18.70 10.01
CA GLY A 67 13.48 -19.65 10.99
C GLY A 67 12.61 -18.98 12.06
N ALA A 68 11.78 -19.78 12.75
CA ALA A 68 10.80 -19.28 13.71
C ALA A 68 11.44 -18.44 14.83
N ASP A 69 12.61 -18.86 15.32
CA ASP A 69 13.29 -18.25 16.47
C ASP A 69 13.80 -16.82 16.20
N CYS A 70 14.14 -16.52 14.93
CA CYS A 70 14.65 -15.21 14.52
C CYS A 70 13.55 -14.30 13.94
N THR A 71 12.37 -14.85 13.65
CA THR A 71 11.26 -14.12 13.02
C THR A 71 10.77 -12.97 13.90
N TRP A 72 10.58 -13.21 15.20
CA TRP A 72 10.10 -12.17 16.11
C TRP A 72 11.09 -11.01 16.24
N LYS A 73 12.39 -11.30 16.34
CA LYS A 73 13.44 -10.29 16.38
C LYS A 73 13.46 -9.41 15.13
N PHE A 74 13.31 -10.02 13.95
CA PHE A 74 13.22 -9.29 12.69
C PHE A 74 12.02 -8.32 12.62
N VAL A 75 10.88 -8.70 13.23
CA VAL A 75 9.68 -7.86 13.27
C VAL A 75 9.84 -6.69 14.25
N VAL A 76 10.43 -6.94 15.42
CA VAL A 76 10.52 -5.95 16.51
C VAL A 76 11.76 -5.06 16.39
N GLY A 77 12.83 -5.52 15.72
CA GLY A 77 14.05 -4.76 15.46
C GLY A 77 15.17 -4.91 16.49
N ASP A 78 15.15 -5.98 17.29
CA ASP A 78 16.17 -6.30 18.30
C ASP A 78 17.36 -7.12 17.76
#